data_AF-A0A2J7VDG7-F1
#
_entry.id   AF-A0A2J7VDG7-F1
#
_cell.length_a   1.000
_cell.length_b   1.000
_cell.length_c   1.000
_cell.angle_alpha   90.00
_cell.angle_beta   90.00
_cell.angle_gamma   90.00
#
_symmetry.space_group_name_H-M   'P 1'
#
loop_
_entity.id
_entity.type
_entity.pdbx_description
1 polymer ?
#
loop_
_entity_poly.entity_id
_entity_poly.type
_entity_poly.pdbx_seq_one_letter_code
_entity_poly.pdbx_strand_id
1 'polypeptide(L)'
;MLDVQPFTDKQWWSMCDAQMSMPEPLAKSDLNRPFVYDRRYGVFYVPPGHHQHAMSILLAFRHGHTKGIAVAKHLGLKFSQGTADEWLRTTPGACFLSSVGKDVLAGTRDSLSVLEKRIIGRRIAYAFE
;
A
#
# COMPACT_ATOMS: atom_id res chain seq x y z
N MET A 1 20.03 1.76 17.71
CA MET A 1 19.49 1.19 16.46
C MET A 1 19.34 2.35 15.50
N LEU A 2 19.88 2.25 14.28
CA LEU A 2 19.97 3.38 13.35
C LEU A 2 18.57 3.99 13.12
N ASP A 3 18.41 5.26 13.49
CA ASP A 3 17.27 6.13 13.19
C ASP A 3 17.20 6.42 11.68
N VAL A 4 17.04 5.37 10.87
CA VAL A 4 16.75 5.53 9.46
C VAL A 4 15.28 5.89 9.38
N GLN A 5 14.96 7.18 9.29
CA GLN A 5 13.62 7.56 8.83
C GLN A 5 13.44 6.99 7.42
N PRO A 6 12.52 6.03 7.22
CA PRO A 6 12.35 5.40 5.90
C PRO A 6 11.79 6.38 4.86
N PHE A 7 11.34 7.56 5.29
CA PHE A 7 10.76 8.60 4.47
C PHE A 7 11.45 9.94 4.75
N THR A 8 11.68 10.70 3.69
CA THR A 8 12.04 12.13 3.80
C THR A 8 10.84 12.95 4.29
N ASP A 9 11.07 14.16 4.81
CA ASP A 9 9.98 15.08 5.19
C ASP A 9 8.94 15.26 4.09
N LYS A 10 9.37 15.40 2.83
CA LYS A 10 8.45 15.56 1.69
C LYS A 10 7.58 14.32 1.47
N GLN A 11 8.13 13.13 1.69
CA GLN A 11 7.37 11.88 1.62
C GLN A 11 6.42 11.76 2.81
N TRP A 12 6.88 12.12 4.01
CA TRP A 12 6.03 12.17 5.20
C TRP A 12 4.82 13.09 5.02
N TRP A 13 5.04 14.33 4.57
CA TRP A 13 3.93 15.25 4.29
C TRP A 13 2.94 14.70 3.26
N SER A 14 3.44 14.03 2.23
CA SER A 14 2.58 13.39 1.23
C SER A 14 1.78 12.22 1.83
N MET A 15 2.38 11.43 2.72
CA MET A 15 1.67 10.39 3.48
C MET A 15 0.58 10.98 4.37
N CYS A 16 0.84 12.10 5.05
CA CYS A 16 -0.16 12.83 5.82
C CYS A 16 -1.34 13.29 4.95
N ASP A 17 -1.07 13.81 3.74
CA ASP A 17 -2.12 14.21 2.79
C ASP A 17 -3.02 13.03 2.37
N ALA A 18 -2.47 11.80 2.36
CA ALA A 18 -3.23 10.57 2.14
C ALA A 18 -3.78 9.93 3.43
N GLN A 19 -3.64 10.59 4.58
CA GLN A 19 -4.07 10.10 5.90
C GLN A 19 -3.48 8.74 6.27
N MET A 20 -2.24 8.47 5.84
CA MET A 20 -1.52 7.25 6.17
C MET A 20 -0.89 7.37 7.56
N SER A 21 -0.91 6.29 8.34
CA SER A 21 -0.05 6.17 9.52
C SER A 21 1.42 6.00 9.12
N MET A 22 2.33 6.06 10.11
CA MET A 22 3.63 5.41 9.95
C MET A 22 3.44 3.88 9.84
N PRO A 23 4.30 3.18 9.10
CA PRO A 23 4.15 1.75 8.91
C PRO A 23 4.51 0.98 10.17
N GLU A 24 3.74 -0.07 10.45
CA GLU A 24 4.02 -1.05 11.48
C GLU A 24 4.50 -2.38 10.87
N PRO A 25 5.37 -3.15 11.56
CA PRO A 25 5.72 -4.49 11.11
C PRO A 25 4.48 -5.39 11.02
N LEU A 26 4.33 -6.12 9.90
CA LEU A 26 3.16 -6.99 9.63
C LEU A 26 2.79 -7.90 10.80
N ALA A 27 3.79 -8.50 11.46
CA ALA A 27 3.58 -9.43 12.58
C ALA A 27 3.05 -8.77 13.87
N LYS A 28 3.06 -7.43 13.95
CA LYS A 28 2.60 -6.66 15.12
C LYS A 28 1.32 -5.86 14.84
N SER A 29 0.88 -5.81 13.58
CA SER A 29 -0.23 -4.97 13.16
C SER A 29 -1.60 -5.59 13.45
N ASP A 30 -2.57 -4.74 13.77
CA ASP A 30 -3.99 -5.11 13.82
C ASP A 30 -4.54 -5.19 12.39
N LEU A 31 -4.67 -6.40 11.84
CA LEU A 31 -5.12 -6.62 10.46
C LEU A 31 -6.66 -6.67 10.32
N ASN A 32 -7.40 -6.26 11.36
CA ASN A 32 -8.86 -6.14 11.33
C ASN A 32 -9.34 -4.75 10.89
N ARG A 33 -8.49 -3.73 11.01
CA ARG A 33 -8.77 -2.37 10.53
C ARG A 33 -8.30 -2.17 9.10
N PRO A 34 -8.86 -1.21 8.34
CA PRO A 34 -8.43 -0.94 6.97
C PRO A 34 -6.95 -0.58 6.91
N PHE A 35 -6.23 -1.17 5.95
CA PHE A 35 -4.79 -1.03 5.84
C PHE A 35 -4.30 -1.15 4.40
N VAL A 36 -3.10 -0.63 4.15
CA VAL A 36 -2.28 -0.91 2.95
C VAL A 36 -0.97 -1.52 3.45
N TYR A 37 -0.59 -2.68 2.91
CA TYR A 37 0.63 -3.37 3.27
C TYR A 37 1.61 -3.33 2.10
N ASP A 38 2.84 -2.89 2.37
CA ASP A 38 3.98 -2.97 1.46
C ASP A 38 5.10 -3.73 2.17
N ARG A 39 5.55 -4.86 1.61
CA ARG A 39 6.61 -5.68 2.21
C ARG A 39 7.87 -4.89 2.58
N ARG A 40 8.22 -3.84 1.83
CA ARG A 40 9.41 -3.02 2.11
C ARG A 40 9.27 -2.21 3.39
N TYR A 41 8.05 -1.77 3.71
CA TYR A 41 7.82 -0.78 4.77
C TYR A 41 7.04 -1.35 5.95
N GLY A 42 6.01 -2.15 5.69
CA GLY A 42 5.06 -2.64 6.67
C GLY A 42 3.62 -2.27 6.34
N VAL A 43 2.79 -2.25 7.38
CA VAL A 43 1.36 -1.99 7.33
C VAL A 43 1.11 -0.53 7.65
N PHE A 44 0.53 0.20 6.71
CA PHE A 44 0.01 1.54 6.89
C PHE A 44 -1.48 1.45 7.17
N TYR A 45 -1.95 2.00 8.29
CA TYR A 45 -3.37 2.18 8.50
C TYR A 45 -3.86 3.36 7.68
N VAL A 46 -5.02 3.18 7.04
CA VAL A 46 -5.65 4.20 6.21
C VAL A 46 -7.13 4.29 6.57
N PRO A 47 -7.70 5.49 6.68
CA PRO A 47 -9.13 5.65 6.93
C PRO A 47 -9.97 5.26 5.69
N PRO A 48 -11.29 5.04 5.89
CA PRO A 48 -12.21 4.74 4.80
C PRO A 48 -12.07 5.72 3.62
N GLY A 49 -11.96 5.19 2.40
CA GLY A 49 -11.84 5.99 1.17
C GLY A 49 -10.42 6.42 0.77
N HIS A 50 -9.40 6.20 1.61
CA HIS A 50 -8.04 6.71 1.35
C HIS A 50 -7.05 5.69 0.75
N HIS A 51 -7.38 4.39 0.71
CA HIS A 51 -6.46 3.35 0.26
C HIS A 51 -5.90 3.58 -1.16
N GLN A 52 -6.72 3.97 -2.14
CA GLN A 52 -6.24 4.24 -3.51
C GLN A 52 -5.24 5.40 -3.54
N HIS A 53 -5.46 6.44 -2.74
CA HIS A 53 -4.52 7.56 -2.66
C HIS A 53 -3.21 7.12 -2.01
N ALA A 54 -3.28 6.36 -0.91
CA ALA A 54 -2.11 5.80 -0.25
C ALA A 54 -1.28 4.90 -1.18
N MET A 55 -1.92 3.98 -1.90
CA MET A 55 -1.27 3.10 -2.88
C MET A 55 -0.62 3.91 -4.02
N SER A 56 -1.28 4.96 -4.50
CA SER A 56 -0.73 5.88 -5.50
C SER A 56 0.53 6.61 -5.01
N ILE A 57 0.57 7.00 -3.74
CA ILE A 57 1.74 7.64 -3.13
C ILE A 57 2.90 6.64 -2.98
N LEU A 58 2.63 5.42 -2.55
CA LEU A 58 3.65 4.38 -2.46
C LEU A 58 4.25 4.06 -3.84
N LEU A 59 3.42 4.02 -4.89
CA LEU A 59 3.92 3.94 -6.27
C LEU A 59 4.79 5.13 -6.63
N ALA A 60 4.37 6.35 -6.29
CA ALA A 60 5.17 7.55 -6.55
C ALA A 60 6.57 7.45 -5.93
N PHE A 61 6.66 6.98 -4.68
CA PHE A 61 7.95 6.82 -3.99
C PHE A 61 8.87 5.82 -4.70
N ARG A 62 8.32 4.75 -5.29
CA ARG A 62 9.09 3.78 -6.08
C ARG A 62 9.68 4.38 -7.37
N HIS A 63 9.02 5.40 -7.93
CA HIS A 63 9.46 6.11 -9.13
C HIS A 63 10.26 7.40 -8.81
N GLY A 64 10.66 7.62 -7.56
CA GLY A 64 11.42 8.82 -7.16
C GLY A 64 10.57 10.10 -7.12
N HIS A 65 9.25 9.96 -7.12
CA HIS A 65 8.31 11.07 -6.95
C HIS A 65 7.78 11.11 -5.52
N THR A 66 7.16 12.22 -5.13
CA THR A 66 6.50 12.34 -3.81
C THR A 66 4.98 12.39 -3.89
N LYS A 67 4.40 12.63 -5.08
CA LYS A 67 2.96 12.82 -5.27
C LYS A 67 2.38 11.79 -6.23
N GLY A 68 1.20 11.25 -5.90
CA GLY A 68 0.49 10.30 -6.76
C GLY A 68 0.15 10.84 -8.17
N ILE A 69 -0.19 12.13 -8.28
CA ILE A 69 -0.42 12.79 -9.58
C ILE A 69 0.84 12.80 -10.46
N ALA A 70 2.04 12.88 -9.86
CA ALA A 70 3.29 12.92 -10.61
C ALA A 70 3.58 11.56 -11.25
N VAL A 71 3.38 10.48 -10.50
CA VAL A 71 3.56 9.12 -11.05
C VAL A 71 2.46 8.75 -12.04
N ALA A 72 1.23 9.24 -11.84
CA ALA A 72 0.16 9.10 -12.83
C ALA A 72 0.55 9.71 -14.18
N LYS A 73 1.09 10.94 -14.17
CA LYS A 73 1.62 11.58 -15.39
C LYS A 73 2.81 10.84 -15.98
N HIS A 74 3.74 10.40 -15.14
CA HIS A 74 4.94 9.67 -15.55
C HIS A 74 4.60 8.35 -16.27
N LEU A 75 3.57 7.64 -15.80
CA LEU A 75 3.16 6.34 -16.34
C LEU A 75 2.00 6.43 -17.35
N GLY A 76 1.46 7.62 -17.61
CA GLY A 76 0.27 7.78 -18.46
C GLY A 76 -1.00 7.15 -17.90
N LEU A 77 -1.12 7.08 -16.56
CA LEU A 77 -2.24 6.45 -15.85
C LEU A 77 -3.24 7.47 -15.28
N LYS A 78 -4.47 7.01 -15.03
CA LYS A 78 -5.49 7.80 -14.34
C LYS A 78 -5.20 7.84 -12.83
N PHE A 79 -5.09 9.04 -12.27
CA PHE A 79 -5.03 9.24 -10.83
C PHE A 79 -6.45 9.16 -10.20
N SER A 80 -6.66 8.56 -9.03
CA SER A 80 -5.75 7.68 -8.25
C SER A 80 -5.95 6.19 -8.57
N GLN A 81 -7.08 5.83 -9.18
CA GLN A 81 -7.46 4.43 -9.42
C GLN A 81 -6.42 3.65 -10.25
N GLY A 82 -6.03 4.16 -11.42
CA GLY A 82 -5.09 3.46 -12.30
C GLY A 82 -3.71 3.29 -11.65
N THR A 83 -3.26 4.28 -10.88
CA THR A 83 -2.01 4.16 -10.11
C THR A 83 -2.13 3.19 -8.93
N ALA A 84 -3.30 3.04 -8.32
CA ALA A 84 -3.50 2.06 -7.26
C ALA A 84 -3.49 0.63 -7.83
N ASP A 85 -4.16 0.42 -8.95
CA ASP A 85 -4.15 -0.87 -9.66
C ASP A 85 -2.73 -1.23 -10.10
N GLU A 86 -1.98 -0.27 -10.66
CA GLU A 86 -0.59 -0.47 -11.07
C GLU A 86 0.32 -0.79 -9.89
N TRP A 87 0.15 -0.10 -8.76
CA TRP A 87 0.88 -0.42 -7.54
C TRP A 87 0.61 -1.84 -7.09
N LEU A 88 -0.65 -2.26 -7.04
CA LEU A 88 -1.02 -3.61 -6.58
C LEU A 88 -0.52 -4.69 -7.55
N ARG A 89 -0.48 -4.38 -8.86
CA ARG A 89 -0.01 -5.28 -9.92
C ARG A 89 1.50 -5.49 -9.88
N THR A 90 2.26 -4.42 -9.63
CA THR A 90 3.72 -4.40 -9.83
C THR A 90 4.53 -4.37 -8.54
N THR A 91 3.89 -4.39 -7.37
CA THR A 91 4.55 -4.40 -6.06
C THR A 91 4.49 -5.81 -5.46
N PRO A 92 5.58 -6.58 -5.50
CA PRO A 92 5.65 -7.84 -4.76
C PRO A 92 5.45 -7.61 -3.27
N GLY A 93 4.59 -8.39 -2.64
CA GLY A 93 4.28 -8.24 -1.23
C GLY A 93 3.30 -7.11 -0.92
N ALA A 94 2.58 -6.61 -1.92
CA ALA A 94 1.51 -5.65 -1.70
C ALA A 94 0.17 -6.34 -1.48
N CYS A 95 -0.57 -5.83 -0.50
CA CYS A 95 -2.00 -6.08 -0.36
C CYS A 95 -2.68 -4.95 0.42
N PHE A 96 -4.00 -4.93 0.45
CA PHE A 96 -4.75 -3.97 1.25
C PHE A 96 -6.07 -4.56 1.73
N LEU A 97 -6.58 -4.01 2.83
CA LEU A 97 -7.94 -4.21 3.29
C LEU A 97 -8.69 -2.90 3.17
N SER A 98 -9.75 -2.89 2.37
CA SER A 98 -10.66 -1.74 2.26
C SER A 98 -11.67 -1.72 3.41
N SER A 99 -12.17 -0.53 3.74
CA SER A 99 -13.27 -0.37 4.71
C SER A 99 -14.60 -0.96 4.25
N VAL A 100 -14.77 -1.19 2.94
CA VAL A 100 -16.01 -1.76 2.37
C VAL A 100 -15.93 -3.27 2.13
N GLY A 101 -14.72 -3.84 2.12
CA GLY A 101 -14.47 -5.23 1.78
C GLY A 101 -14.28 -6.12 3.01
N LYS A 102 -14.63 -7.40 2.90
CA LYS A 102 -14.32 -8.41 3.93
C LYS A 102 -13.01 -9.16 3.67
N ASP A 103 -12.56 -9.15 2.43
CA ASP A 103 -11.37 -9.88 1.99
C ASP A 103 -10.20 -8.92 1.82
N VAL A 104 -9.00 -9.43 2.10
CA VAL A 104 -7.75 -8.71 1.78
C VAL A 104 -7.51 -8.87 0.28
N LEU A 105 -7.24 -7.76 -0.41
CA LEU A 105 -6.96 -7.75 -1.84
C LEU A 105 -5.45 -7.70 -2.08
N ALA A 106 -4.94 -8.67 -2.83
CA ALA A 106 -3.58 -8.70 -3.35
C ALA A 106 -3.60 -8.60 -4.89
N GLY A 107 -2.44 -8.37 -5.51
CA GLY A 107 -2.33 -8.28 -6.97
C GLY A 107 -2.68 -9.61 -7.65
N THR A 108 -1.77 -10.57 -7.54
CA THR A 108 -1.88 -11.93 -8.09
C THR A 108 -1.64 -12.97 -7.00
N ARG A 109 -1.82 -14.24 -7.34
CA ARG A 109 -1.58 -15.37 -6.42
C ARG A 109 -0.14 -15.42 -5.89
N ASP A 110 0.80 -14.88 -6.65
CA ASP A 110 2.22 -14.86 -6.33
C ASP A 110 2.66 -13.57 -5.62
N SER A 111 1.77 -12.58 -5.44
CA SER A 111 2.12 -11.33 -4.75
C SER A 111 2.58 -11.57 -3.31
N LEU A 112 1.92 -12.47 -2.58
CA LEU A 112 2.19 -12.74 -1.17
C LEU A 112 2.85 -14.12 -0.99
N SER A 113 3.89 -14.17 -0.18
CA SER A 113 4.53 -15.39 0.30
C SER A 113 3.58 -16.19 1.21
N VAL A 114 3.90 -17.48 1.40
CA VAL A 114 3.14 -18.36 2.30
C VAL A 114 3.13 -17.82 3.73
N LEU A 115 4.24 -17.23 4.19
CA LEU A 115 4.33 -16.65 5.53
C LEU A 115 3.43 -15.41 5.67
N GLU A 116 3.46 -14.49 4.71
CA GLU A 116 2.58 -13.30 4.73
C GLU A 116 1.11 -13.71 4.72
N LYS A 117 0.74 -14.68 3.87
CA LYS A 117 -0.63 -15.23 3.83
C LYS A 117 -1.04 -15.80 5.20
N ARG A 118 -0.14 -16.53 5.87
CA ARG A 118 -0.38 -17.10 7.20
C ARG A 118 -0.53 -16.02 8.28
N ILE A 119 0.31 -14.99 8.27
CA ILE A 119 0.23 -13.88 9.23
C ILE A 119 -1.04 -13.05 9.01
N ILE A 120 -1.40 -12.79 7.75
CA ILE A 120 -2.63 -12.08 7.40
C ILE A 120 -3.86 -12.83 7.93
N GLY A 121 -3.84 -14.17 7.90
CA GLY A 121 -4.83 -15.00 8.59
C GLY A 121 -6.26 -14.81 8.10
N ARG A 122 -6.45 -14.23 6.90
CA ARG A 122 -7.75 -13.88 6.32
C ARG A 122 -7.87 -14.40 4.90
N ARG A 123 -9.11 -14.43 4.41
CA ARG A 123 -9.38 -14.69 3.00
C ARG A 123 -8.71 -13.60 2.15
N ILE A 124 -7.94 -14.05 1.16
CA ILE A 124 -7.26 -13.20 0.19
C ILE A 124 -7.97 -13.35 -1.15
N ALA A 125 -8.39 -12.23 -1.72
CA ALA A 125 -8.85 -12.10 -3.08
C ALA A 125 -7.74 -11.50 -3.95
N TYR A 126 -7.77 -11.79 -5.24
CA TYR A 126 -6.75 -11.35 -6.19
C TYR A 126 -7.39 -10.43 -7.22
N ALA A 127 -6.80 -9.26 -7.43
CA ALA A 127 -7.32 -8.25 -8.33
C ALA A 127 -7.04 -8.56 -9.81
N PHE A 128 -6.01 -9.37 -10.07
CA PHE A 128 -5.56 -9.73 -11.42
C PHE A 128 -5.40 -11.25 -11.53
N GLU A 129 -5.58 -11.77 -12.74
CA GLU A 129 -5.40 -13.19 -13.08
C GLU A 129 -3.95 -13.65 -12.99
#